data_AF-A0A964R5K6-F1
#
_entry.id   AF-A0A964R5K6-F1
#
_cell.length_a   1.000
_cell.length_b   1.000
_cell.length_c   1.000
_cell.angle_alpha   90.00
_cell.angle_beta   90.00
_cell.angle_gamma   90.00
#
_symmetry.space_group_name_H-M   'P 1'
#
loop_
_entity.id
_entity.type
_entity.pdbx_description
1 polymer ?
#
loop_
_entity_poly.entity_id
_entity_poly.type
_entity_poly.pdbx_seq_one_letter_code
_entity_poly.pdbx_strand_id
1 'polypeptide(L)'
;MRNFLQENWFKTWALLLATLILGGYFYWFQLRPAEIKRGCSWVEEQTEAIPEVTQADIDQAKIDLADCKKTHPDPKDSLETWAEFNAAVQCKDLAKLTAETPHPATPSRTYYEETSPAEYSFCLHSHGL
;
A
#
# COMPACT_ATOMS: atom_id res chain seq x y z
N MET A 1 -2.39 51.19 30.36
CA MET A 1 -2.24 49.72 30.25
C MET A 1 -0.79 49.24 30.17
N ARG A 2 0.16 50.01 29.62
CA ARG A 2 1.59 49.61 29.52
C ARG A 2 2.27 49.29 30.86
N ASN A 3 1.97 50.04 31.93
CA ASN A 3 2.62 49.84 33.24
C ASN A 3 2.17 48.54 33.94
N PHE A 4 0.95 48.07 33.66
CA PHE A 4 0.39 46.85 34.26
C PHE A 4 1.04 45.58 33.69
N LEU A 5 1.37 45.60 32.39
CA LEU A 5 2.12 44.54 31.72
C LEU A 5 3.57 44.47 32.19
N GLN A 6 4.16 45.58 32.65
CA GLN A 6 5.55 45.62 33.13
C GLN A 6 5.70 45.09 34.56
N GLU A 7 4.78 45.43 35.47
CA GLU A 7 4.79 44.92 36.85
C GLU A 7 4.43 43.43 36.95
N ASN A 8 3.54 42.96 36.07
CA ASN A 8 3.07 41.56 36.10
C ASN A 8 3.67 40.69 34.99
N TRP A 9 4.65 41.20 34.23
CA TRP A 9 5.18 40.53 33.04
C TRP A 9 5.65 39.10 33.33
N PHE A 10 6.33 38.91 34.47
CA PHE A 10 6.81 37.61 34.93
C PHE A 10 5.66 36.65 35.26
N LYS A 11 4.58 37.12 35.91
CA LYS A 11 3.41 36.31 36.23
C LYS A 11 2.68 35.88 34.97
N THR A 12 2.51 36.79 34.00
CA THR A 12 1.90 36.49 32.70
C THR A 12 2.72 35.46 31.94
N TRP A 13 4.04 35.59 31.92
CA TRP A 13 4.93 34.64 31.25
C TRP A 13 4.92 33.27 31.92
N ALA A 14 4.96 33.22 33.26
CA ALA A 14 4.87 31.99 34.03
C ALA A 14 3.54 31.26 33.79
N LEU A 15 2.42 31.98 33.73
CA LEU A 15 1.10 31.41 33.45
C LEU A 15 1.00 30.85 32.03
N LEU A 16 1.57 31.56 31.05
CA LEU A 16 1.64 31.09 29.67
C LEU A 16 2.51 29.84 29.55
N LEU A 17 3.68 29.82 30.20
CA LEU A 17 4.55 28.64 30.25
C LEU A 17 3.86 27.45 30.91
N ALA A 18 3.20 27.66 32.06
CA ALA A 18 2.44 26.61 32.73
C ALA A 18 1.34 26.04 31.80
N THR A 19 0.66 26.91 31.06
CA THR A 19 -0.37 26.50 30.08
C THR A 19 0.23 25.68 28.94
N LEU A 20 1.40 26.08 28.41
CA LEU A 20 2.11 25.32 27.38
C LEU A 20 2.57 23.95 27.89
N ILE A 21 3.07 23.87 29.13
CA ILE A 21 3.51 22.59 29.73
C ILE A 21 2.30 21.67 29.92
N LEU A 22 1.19 22.17 30.48
CA LEU A 22 -0.02 21.38 30.66
C LEU A 22 -0.63 20.96 29.32
N GLY A 23 -0.65 21.86 28.33
CA GLY A 23 -1.11 21.56 26.98
C GLY A 23 -0.24 20.53 26.28
N GLY A 24 1.08 20.64 26.41
CA GLY A 24 2.04 19.67 25.88
C GLY A 24 1.90 18.29 26.54
N TYR A 25 1.71 18.26 27.86
CA TYR A 25 1.44 17.02 28.59
C TYR A 25 0.12 16.38 28.14
N PHE A 26 -0.96 17.14 28.06
CA PHE A 26 -2.26 16.66 27.57
C PHE A 26 -2.17 16.15 26.13
N TYR A 27 -1.49 16.88 25.25
CA TYR A 27 -1.25 16.47 23.87
C TYR A 27 -0.51 15.13 23.80
N TRP A 28 0.60 14.99 24.54
CA TRP A 28 1.43 13.81 24.49
C TRP A 28 0.75 12.55 25.06
N PHE A 29 -0.02 12.69 26.14
CA PHE A 29 -0.59 11.54 26.86
C PHE A 29 -2.05 11.23 26.51
N GLN A 30 -2.82 12.19 26.00
CA GLN A 30 -4.24 11.98 25.69
C GLN A 30 -4.52 12.08 24.19
N LEU A 31 -4.09 13.18 23.57
CA LEU A 31 -4.50 13.48 22.20
C LEU A 31 -3.75 12.60 21.19
N ARG A 32 -2.42 12.55 21.26
CA ARG A 32 -1.57 11.72 20.39
C ARG A 32 -1.95 10.24 20.45
N PRO A 33 -2.10 9.59 21.63
CA PRO A 33 -2.48 8.17 21.66
C PRO A 33 -3.86 7.89 21.09
N ALA A 34 -4.82 8.81 21.25
CA ALA A 34 -6.17 8.66 20.69
C ALA A 34 -6.16 8.74 19.15
N GLU A 35 -5.36 9.65 18.59
CA GLU A 35 -5.19 9.77 17.13
C GLU A 35 -4.53 8.53 16.54
N ILE A 36 -3.44 8.04 17.14
CA ILE A 36 -2.75 6.83 16.67
C ILE A 36 -3.70 5.62 16.72
N LYS A 37 -4.45 5.43 17.81
CA LYS A 37 -5.41 4.31 17.92
C LYS A 37 -6.49 4.35 16.85
N ARG A 38 -6.99 5.55 16.49
CA ARG A 38 -7.97 5.72 15.41
C ARG A 38 -7.35 5.51 14.03
N GLY A 39 -6.11 5.94 13.83
CA GLY A 39 -5.37 5.72 12.59
C GLY A 39 -5.05 4.25 12.37
N CYS A 40 -4.70 3.53 13.44
CA CYS A 40 -4.39 2.11 13.38
C CYS A 40 -5.63 1.22 13.32
N SER A 41 -6.85 1.70 13.51
CA SER A 41 -8.03 0.82 13.54
C SER A 41 -8.53 0.40 12.15
N TRP A 42 -8.07 1.06 11.09
CA TRP A 42 -8.50 0.83 9.72
C TRP A 42 -7.29 0.69 8.81
N VAL A 43 -7.32 -0.31 7.93
CA VAL A 43 -6.34 -0.47 6.84
C VAL A 43 -7.03 -0.12 5.53
N GLU A 44 -6.35 0.68 4.72
CA GLU A 44 -6.73 0.86 3.32
C GLU A 44 -6.18 -0.31 2.51
N GLU A 45 -7.07 -1.17 2.01
CA GLU A 45 -6.70 -2.22 1.06
C GLU A 45 -7.01 -1.78 -0.37
N GLN A 46 -6.10 -2.13 -1.28
CA GLN A 46 -6.27 -1.89 -2.72
C GLN A 46 -6.26 -3.23 -3.46
N THR A 47 -7.33 -3.51 -4.18
CA THR A 47 -7.35 -4.63 -5.13
C THR A 47 -6.83 -4.17 -6.48
N GLU A 48 -5.93 -4.95 -7.07
CA GLU A 48 -5.44 -4.67 -8.42
C GLU A 48 -6.55 -4.80 -9.47
N ALA A 49 -6.47 -3.99 -10.51
CA ALA A 49 -7.40 -4.09 -11.63
C ALA A 49 -7.14 -5.39 -12.41
N ILE A 50 -8.19 -6.14 -12.67
CA ILE A 50 -8.14 -7.34 -13.52
C ILE A 50 -8.56 -6.89 -14.93
N PRO A 51 -7.71 -7.06 -15.96
CA PRO A 51 -8.05 -6.65 -17.32
C PRO A 51 -9.21 -7.48 -17.88
N GLU A 52 -9.84 -6.99 -18.94
CA GLU A 52 -10.78 -7.82 -19.71
C GLU A 52 -10.00 -8.89 -20.48
N VAL A 53 -10.49 -10.12 -20.44
CA VAL A 53 -9.97 -11.23 -21.24
C VAL A 53 -11.13 -11.78 -22.05
N THR A 54 -11.05 -11.67 -23.37
CA THR A 54 -12.07 -12.21 -24.28
C THR A 54 -11.69 -13.60 -24.75
N GLN A 55 -12.67 -14.35 -25.29
CA GLN A 55 -12.39 -15.64 -25.91
C GLN A 55 -11.44 -15.50 -27.12
N ALA A 56 -11.51 -14.39 -27.85
CA ALA A 56 -10.62 -14.11 -28.97
C ALA A 56 -9.16 -13.94 -28.51
N ASP A 57 -8.94 -13.31 -27.35
CA ASP A 57 -7.59 -13.15 -26.78
C ASP A 57 -7.01 -14.50 -26.36
N ILE A 58 -7.81 -15.37 -25.75
CA ILE A 58 -7.39 -16.74 -25.38
C ILE A 58 -7.05 -17.55 -26.63
N ASP A 59 -7.86 -17.45 -27.69
CA ASP A 59 -7.64 -18.21 -28.92
C ASP A 59 -6.43 -17.69 -29.68
N GLN A 60 -6.20 -16.37 -29.71
CA GLN A 60 -4.98 -15.77 -30.24
C GLN A 60 -3.75 -16.20 -29.41
N ALA A 61 -3.85 -16.19 -28.08
CA ALA A 61 -2.77 -16.63 -27.20
C ALA A 61 -2.38 -18.10 -27.43
N LYS A 62 -3.33 -18.99 -27.79
CA LYS A 62 -3.03 -20.38 -28.16
C LYS A 62 -2.22 -20.46 -29.45
N ILE A 63 -2.53 -19.63 -30.44
CA ILE A 63 -1.79 -19.54 -31.69
C ILE A 63 -0.37 -19.04 -31.41
N ASP A 64 -0.26 -17.95 -30.66
CA ASP A 64 1.02 -17.31 -30.33
C ASP A 64 1.89 -18.21 -29.45
N LEU A 65 1.31 -18.95 -28.50
CA LEU A 65 2.02 -19.93 -27.69
C LEU A 65 2.58 -21.08 -28.53
N ALA A 66 1.80 -21.55 -29.52
CA ALA A 66 2.26 -22.59 -30.44
C ALA A 66 3.43 -22.10 -31.31
N ASP A 67 3.43 -20.83 -31.71
CA ASP A 67 4.53 -20.20 -32.43
C ASP A 67 5.77 -19.99 -31.53
N CYS A 68 5.54 -19.53 -30.30
CA CYS A 68 6.58 -19.34 -29.28
C CYS A 68 7.36 -20.64 -29.00
N LYS A 69 6.64 -21.77 -28.86
CA LYS A 69 7.24 -23.10 -28.66
C LYS A 69 8.02 -23.61 -29.87
N LYS A 70 7.66 -23.21 -31.09
CA LYS A 70 8.42 -23.56 -32.30
C LYS A 70 9.72 -22.79 -32.40
N THR A 71 9.67 -21.50 -32.05
CA THR A 71 10.81 -20.57 -32.14
C THR A 71 11.79 -20.77 -30.98
N HIS A 72 11.28 -21.15 -29.80
CA HIS A 72 12.06 -21.39 -28.58
C HIS A 72 11.73 -22.77 -27.99
N PRO A 73 12.20 -23.86 -28.63
CA PRO A 73 11.99 -25.22 -28.13
C PRO A 73 12.85 -25.46 -26.88
N ASP A 74 12.21 -25.36 -25.71
CA ASP A 74 12.74 -25.51 -24.35
C ASP A 74 13.95 -24.63 -23.98
N PRO A 75 13.94 -23.97 -22.80
CA PRO A 75 15.14 -23.30 -22.33
C PRO A 75 16.19 -24.38 -22.08
N LYS A 76 17.30 -24.32 -22.83
CA LYS A 76 18.54 -24.93 -22.36
C LYS A 76 18.82 -24.37 -20.97
N ASP A 77 19.36 -25.19 -20.07
CA ASP A 77 19.60 -24.86 -18.65
C ASP A 77 20.38 -23.54 -18.42
N SER A 78 21.00 -22.97 -19.47
CA SER A 78 21.52 -21.60 -19.51
C SER A 78 20.70 -20.70 -20.44
N LEU A 79 19.92 -19.77 -19.87
CA LEU A 79 19.46 -18.57 -20.58
C LEU A 79 20.65 -17.62 -20.69
N GLU A 80 21.37 -17.66 -21.81
CA GLU A 80 22.66 -16.98 -21.97
C GLU A 80 22.50 -15.51 -22.36
N THR A 81 21.34 -15.14 -22.90
CA THR A 81 21.05 -13.77 -23.35
C THR A 81 19.75 -13.21 -22.78
N TRP A 82 19.70 -11.88 -22.65
CA TRP A 82 18.50 -11.15 -22.22
C TRP A 82 17.31 -11.35 -23.18
N ALA A 83 17.59 -11.57 -24.46
CA ALA A 83 16.58 -11.87 -25.48
C ALA A 83 15.92 -13.23 -25.26
N GLU A 84 16.71 -14.27 -24.95
CA GLU A 84 16.19 -15.60 -24.62
C GLU A 84 15.37 -15.59 -23.33
N PHE A 85 15.81 -14.83 -22.31
CA PHE A 85 15.06 -14.65 -21.07
C PHE A 85 13.69 -14.02 -21.32
N ASN A 86 13.62 -12.92 -22.09
CA ASN A 86 12.36 -12.26 -22.39
C ASN A 86 11.41 -13.15 -23.21
N ALA A 87 11.94 -13.89 -24.17
CA ALA A 87 11.15 -14.84 -24.95
C ALA A 87 10.56 -15.95 -24.06
N ALA A 88 11.34 -16.47 -23.11
CA ALA A 88 10.85 -17.46 -22.15
C ALA A 88 9.76 -16.91 -21.22
N VAL A 89 9.91 -15.67 -20.73
CA VAL A 89 8.88 -14.97 -19.95
C VAL A 89 7.62 -14.79 -20.78
N GLN A 90 7.75 -14.33 -22.03
CA GLN A 90 6.62 -14.13 -22.92
C GLN A 90 5.86 -15.44 -23.23
N CYS A 91 6.57 -16.54 -23.53
CA CYS A 91 5.91 -17.84 -23.72
C CYS A 91 5.17 -18.29 -22.43
N LYS A 92 5.73 -17.99 -21.26
CA LYS A 92 5.12 -18.34 -19.96
C LYS A 92 3.87 -17.51 -19.69
N ASP A 93 3.88 -16.23 -20.00
CA ASP A 93 2.72 -15.34 -19.85
C ASP A 93 1.60 -15.74 -20.80
N LEU A 94 1.93 -16.08 -22.06
CA LEU A 94 0.97 -16.66 -23.00
C LEU A 94 0.38 -17.97 -22.48
N ALA A 95 1.20 -18.87 -21.94
CA ALA A 95 0.71 -20.11 -21.36
C ALA A 95 -0.26 -19.87 -20.20
N LYS A 96 0.00 -18.87 -19.36
CA LYS A 96 -0.91 -18.45 -18.29
C LYS A 96 -2.24 -17.95 -18.86
N LEU A 97 -2.20 -17.05 -19.84
CA LEU A 97 -3.41 -16.50 -20.49
C LEU A 97 -4.26 -17.58 -21.17
N THR A 98 -3.64 -18.59 -21.79
CA THR A 98 -4.39 -19.71 -22.41
C THR A 98 -5.14 -20.59 -21.42
N ALA A 99 -4.76 -20.55 -20.13
CA ALA A 99 -5.42 -21.30 -19.06
C ALA A 99 -6.53 -20.50 -18.36
N GLU A 100 -6.67 -19.22 -18.68
CA GLU A 100 -7.72 -18.36 -18.11
C GLU A 100 -9.09 -18.60 -18.77
N THR A 101 -10.14 -18.06 -18.16
CA THR A 101 -11.51 -18.08 -18.68
C THR A 101 -11.95 -16.66 -19.02
N PRO A 102 -12.75 -16.44 -20.07
CA PRO A 102 -13.19 -15.10 -20.43
C PRO A 102 -13.87 -14.38 -19.26
N HIS A 103 -13.45 -13.15 -18.99
CA HIS A 103 -14.02 -12.32 -17.94
C HIS A 103 -13.98 -10.84 -18.31
N PRO A 104 -14.98 -10.05 -17.88
CA PRO A 104 -14.95 -8.60 -18.06
C PRO A 104 -13.85 -7.96 -17.21
N ALA A 105 -13.44 -6.75 -17.60
CA ALA A 105 -12.53 -5.96 -16.77
C ALA A 105 -13.14 -5.70 -15.38
N THR A 106 -12.36 -5.98 -14.34
CA THR A 106 -12.69 -5.60 -12.96
C THR A 106 -11.81 -4.43 -12.55
N PRO A 107 -12.38 -3.23 -12.28
CA PRO A 107 -11.59 -2.09 -11.88
C PRO A 107 -10.97 -2.35 -10.50
N SER A 108 -9.81 -1.71 -10.26
CA SER A 108 -9.24 -1.65 -8.91
C SER A 108 -10.23 -1.02 -7.94
N ARG A 109 -10.24 -1.50 -6.70
CA ARG A 109 -11.07 -0.94 -5.64
C ARG A 109 -10.22 -0.66 -4.42
N THR A 110 -10.45 0.50 -3.84
CA THR A 110 -9.93 0.87 -2.54
C THR A 110 -11.05 0.73 -1.52
N TYR A 111 -10.82 -0.05 -0.46
CA TYR A 111 -11.76 -0.15 0.66
C TYR A 111 -11.03 -0.10 1.99
N TYR A 112 -11.77 0.19 3.04
CA TYR A 112 -11.26 0.20 4.41
C TYR A 112 -11.78 -1.03 5.13
N GLU A 113 -10.88 -1.78 5.75
CA GLU A 113 -11.19 -2.91 6.61
C GLU A 113 -10.69 -2.63 8.03
N GLU A 114 -11.38 -3.18 9.04
CA GLU A 114 -10.88 -3.12 10.41
C GLU A 114 -9.58 -3.93 10.51
N THR A 115 -8.52 -3.34 11.07
CA THR A 115 -7.25 -4.04 11.29
C THR A 115 -7.44 -5.33 12.09
N SER A 116 -6.71 -6.37 11.72
CA SER A 116 -6.57 -7.53 12.59
C SER A 116 -5.90 -7.15 13.91
N PRO A 117 -6.12 -7.90 15.02
CA PRO A 117 -5.48 -7.59 16.29
C PRO A 117 -3.95 -7.55 16.22
N ALA A 118 -3.35 -8.36 15.36
CA ALA A 118 -1.91 -8.40 15.15
C ALA A 118 -1.41 -7.12 14.46
N GLU A 119 -2.05 -6.71 13.36
CA GLU A 119 -1.70 -5.49 12.62
C GLU A 119 -1.94 -4.23 13.46
N TYR A 120 -3.06 -4.20 14.19
CA TYR A 120 -3.36 -3.13 15.12
C TYR A 120 -2.23 -2.98 16.16
N SER A 121 -1.82 -4.08 16.79
CA SER A 121 -0.74 -4.07 17.79
C SER A 121 0.61 -3.65 17.18
N PHE A 122 0.92 -4.13 15.97
CA PHE A 122 2.13 -3.76 15.25
C PHE A 122 2.14 -2.26 14.92
N CYS A 123 1.01 -1.74 14.45
CA CYS A 123 0.84 -0.32 14.15
C CYS A 123 1.05 0.53 15.40
N LEU A 124 0.42 0.19 16.53
CA LEU A 124 0.62 0.91 17.81
C LEU A 124 2.11 0.96 18.20
N HIS A 125 2.79 -0.19 18.16
CA HIS A 125 4.21 -0.30 18.51
C HIS A 125 5.11 0.52 17.58
N SER A 126 4.82 0.54 16.26
CA SER A 126 5.57 1.34 15.29
C SER A 126 5.45 2.85 15.53
N HIS A 127 4.34 3.29 16.14
CA HIS A 127 4.11 4.68 16.53
C HIS A 127 4.56 5.00 17.98
N GLY A 128 5.18 4.04 18.67
CA GLY A 128 5.72 4.20 20.02
C GLY A 128 4.66 4.23 21.11
N LEU A 129 3.58 3.45 20.94
CA LEU A 129 2.58 3.14 21.97
C LEU A 129 2.69 1.69 22.46
#